data_AF-A0A847M878-F1
#
_entry.id   AF-A0A847M878-F1
#
_cell.length_a   1.000
_cell.length_b   1.000
_cell.length_c   1.000
_cell.angle_alpha   90.00
_cell.angle_beta   90.00
_cell.angle_gamma   90.00
#
_symmetry.space_group_name_H-M   'P 1'
#
loop_
_entity.id
_entity.type
_entity.pdbx_description
1 polymer ?
#
loop_
_entity_poly.entity_id
_entity_poly.type
_entity_poly.pdbx_seq_one_letter_code
_entity_poly.pdbx_strand_id
1 'polypeptide(L)'
;MAYSFIDLAEEVLENVKKPLTYLEIWEAGEESGLADKVGSKGNTPWLSVGSQLYVDVRDNPDSVFIKIGRWPARFFLKARESELSSDVVLALENAAPTSEEESTPYCELDLHPLLAYFVYANPSFNHGRAIYTKTIHHEISQQSGYSEWSHPDMVGFQLSLDDWSEDVFELNKLTDNNALRLYSFELKKSLDQSNYRKAFFQAVSNSSWAHEGYLVAADIPQYDDLLMSELQRLTSAFGIGILQLDLDDIDASSILFPARARDGLDWETINKLCYQNADFKGFLQSVNTAFVEKCIDQSGYDEVLEDPQDYIAQLPKSGHSHGWDSNMIDVPGIMVELAQSRPIFHSEADFQHALAWSIREAVPGCNVRLEKPFTVNGNRIYADIWVSGPDGQELIEVKYKTRQLTANLGDEDYLLKEQSAQNQGRCDVCKDIWRVEQFCSSVVGGRGWVLLLTNDSAYWSPPASATPVDAADAAFRLHEENTIGGVLSWGSNASAGTTEGRATPIELAGSYLLRWQPFSQLDMAGYSEFRFLAIRVPAQ
;
A
#
# COMPACT_ATOMS: atom_id res chain seq x y z
N MET A 1 -23.56 44.22 -14.26
CA MET A 1 -22.85 42.97 -14.66
C MET A 1 -23.56 41.82 -13.96
N ALA A 2 -23.55 40.62 -14.56
CA ALA A 2 -24.07 39.44 -13.87
C ALA A 2 -23.08 39.05 -12.76
N TYR A 3 -23.60 38.57 -11.63
CA TYR A 3 -22.78 38.14 -10.50
C TYR A 3 -21.97 36.91 -10.91
N SER A 4 -20.65 36.99 -10.80
CA SER A 4 -19.68 36.01 -11.28
C SER A 4 -19.05 35.20 -10.13
N PHE A 5 -18.27 34.18 -10.46
CA PHE A 5 -17.50 33.42 -9.47
C PHE A 5 -16.41 34.27 -8.80
N ILE A 6 -15.90 35.30 -9.49
CA ILE A 6 -14.97 36.29 -8.92
C ILE A 6 -15.68 37.17 -7.90
N ASP A 7 -16.89 37.65 -8.22
CA ASP A 7 -17.70 38.45 -7.27
C ASP A 7 -18.03 37.62 -6.02
N LEU A 8 -18.34 36.32 -6.18
CA LEU A 8 -18.52 35.39 -5.07
C LEU A 8 -17.27 35.27 -4.21
N ALA A 9 -16.12 35.04 -4.84
CA ALA A 9 -14.86 34.88 -4.11
C ALA A 9 -14.48 36.16 -3.36
N GLU A 10 -14.70 37.33 -3.95
CA GLU A 10 -14.46 38.62 -3.30
C GLU A 10 -15.36 38.81 -2.07
N GLU A 11 -16.69 38.68 -2.21
CA GLU A 11 -17.66 38.83 -1.10
C GLU A 11 -17.42 37.82 0.04
N VAL A 12 -17.05 36.57 -0.29
CA VAL A 12 -16.70 35.56 0.72
C VAL A 12 -15.42 35.96 1.46
N LEU A 13 -14.37 36.35 0.72
CA LEU A 13 -13.08 36.66 1.30
C LEU A 13 -13.07 37.97 2.10
N GLU A 14 -14.04 38.87 1.90
CA GLU A 14 -14.23 40.07 2.74
C GLU A 14 -14.52 39.73 4.22
N ASN A 15 -15.19 38.60 4.47
CA ASN A 15 -15.71 38.27 5.80
C ASN A 15 -14.88 37.24 6.57
N VAL A 16 -13.87 36.65 5.93
CA VAL A 16 -13.05 35.59 6.53
C VAL A 16 -11.77 36.15 7.16
N LYS A 17 -11.29 35.45 8.20
CA LYS A 17 -10.07 35.82 8.94
C LYS A 17 -8.81 35.05 8.52
N LYS A 18 -8.97 34.04 7.64
CA LYS A 18 -7.89 33.18 7.17
C LYS A 18 -7.98 33.02 5.64
N PRO A 19 -6.84 32.81 4.95
CA PRO A 19 -6.85 32.42 3.53
C PRO A 19 -7.60 31.10 3.32
N LEU A 20 -8.40 31.03 2.26
CA LEU A 20 -9.26 29.87 1.96
C LEU A 20 -8.88 29.20 0.62
N THR A 21 -9.06 27.89 0.52
CA THR A 21 -9.00 27.19 -0.78
C THR A 21 -10.21 27.57 -1.63
N TYR A 22 -10.16 27.32 -2.94
CA TYR A 22 -11.32 27.60 -3.81
C TYR A 22 -12.56 26.76 -3.45
N LEU A 23 -12.35 25.57 -2.85
CA LEU A 23 -13.43 24.73 -2.33
C LEU A 23 -14.05 25.38 -1.08
N GLU A 24 -13.22 25.75 -0.10
CA GLU A 24 -13.68 26.46 1.11
C GLU A 24 -14.39 27.79 0.76
N ILE A 25 -13.98 28.46 -0.32
CA ILE A 25 -14.65 29.66 -0.83
C ILE A 25 -16.05 29.33 -1.38
N TRP A 26 -16.18 28.23 -2.13
CA TRP A 26 -17.48 27.80 -2.65
C TRP A 26 -18.41 27.37 -1.52
N GLU A 27 -17.94 26.53 -0.58
CA GLU A 27 -18.70 26.08 0.59
C GLU A 27 -19.19 27.27 1.44
N ALA A 28 -18.30 28.24 1.73
CA ALA A 28 -18.69 29.46 2.43
C ALA A 28 -19.69 30.31 1.63
N GLY A 29 -19.59 30.29 0.30
CA GLY A 29 -20.56 30.89 -0.61
C GLY A 29 -21.94 30.22 -0.56
N GLU A 30 -21.99 28.89 -0.38
CA GLU A 30 -23.24 28.14 -0.18
C GLU A 30 -23.86 28.44 1.19
N GLU A 31 -23.07 28.40 2.26
CA GLU A 31 -23.53 28.70 3.62
C GLU A 31 -24.11 30.12 3.75
N SER A 32 -23.56 31.07 3.00
CA SER A 32 -23.99 32.48 2.99
C SER A 32 -25.06 32.81 1.96
N GLY A 33 -25.49 31.84 1.14
CA GLY A 33 -26.47 32.03 0.06
C GLY A 33 -25.97 32.88 -1.11
N LEU A 34 -24.65 33.07 -1.24
CA LEU A 34 -24.02 33.79 -2.35
C LEU A 34 -23.90 32.91 -3.61
N ALA A 35 -23.77 31.60 -3.45
CA ALA A 35 -23.68 30.64 -4.56
C ALA A 35 -24.90 30.72 -5.50
N ASP A 36 -26.09 30.95 -4.94
CA ASP A 36 -27.35 31.09 -5.69
C ASP A 36 -27.33 32.28 -6.66
N LYS A 37 -26.58 33.34 -6.34
CA LYS A 37 -26.47 34.54 -7.19
C LYS A 37 -25.67 34.27 -8.47
N VAL A 38 -24.76 33.30 -8.46
CA VAL A 38 -23.91 32.94 -9.63
C VAL A 38 -24.73 32.19 -10.68
N GLY A 39 -25.76 31.44 -10.26
CA GLY A 39 -26.65 30.72 -11.16
C GLY A 39 -25.98 29.59 -11.95
N SER A 40 -24.92 28.99 -11.40
CA SER A 40 -24.24 27.85 -12.02
C SER A 40 -25.17 26.63 -12.12
N LYS A 41 -25.07 25.89 -13.23
CA LYS A 41 -25.80 24.63 -13.46
C LYS A 41 -24.85 23.42 -13.63
N GLY A 42 -23.55 23.63 -13.47
CA GLY A 42 -22.56 22.56 -13.57
C GLY A 42 -22.50 21.74 -12.29
N ASN A 43 -22.07 20.47 -12.40
CA ASN A 43 -21.93 19.57 -11.25
C ASN A 43 -20.72 19.90 -10.34
N THR A 44 -19.79 20.74 -10.81
CA THR A 44 -18.54 21.09 -10.11
C THR A 44 -18.25 22.60 -10.10
N PRO A 45 -19.16 23.43 -9.58
CA PRO A 45 -19.03 24.88 -9.59
C PRO A 45 -17.78 25.41 -8.86
N TRP A 46 -17.29 24.71 -7.83
CA TRP A 46 -16.03 25.04 -7.14
C TRP A 46 -14.80 24.99 -8.06
N LEU A 47 -14.74 24.07 -9.04
CA LEU A 47 -13.65 24.04 -10.04
C LEU A 47 -13.66 25.30 -10.92
N SER A 48 -14.84 25.88 -11.17
CA SER A 48 -14.97 27.14 -11.90
C SER A 48 -14.47 28.33 -11.08
N VAL A 49 -14.71 28.34 -9.76
CA VAL A 49 -14.12 29.31 -8.82
C VAL A 49 -12.59 29.20 -8.86
N GLY A 50 -12.06 27.98 -8.69
CA GLY A 50 -10.61 27.72 -8.72
C GLY A 50 -9.97 28.18 -10.02
N SER A 51 -10.51 27.76 -11.16
CA SER A 51 -10.02 28.14 -12.49
C SER A 51 -9.95 29.65 -12.67
N GLN A 52 -11.00 30.39 -12.28
CA GLN A 52 -11.04 31.84 -12.43
C GLN A 52 -10.07 32.55 -11.48
N LEU A 53 -9.98 32.12 -10.22
CA LEU A 53 -9.04 32.68 -9.24
C LEU A 53 -7.58 32.45 -9.64
N TYR A 54 -7.23 31.26 -10.11
CA TYR A 54 -5.86 30.97 -10.56
C TYR A 54 -5.49 31.76 -11.81
N VAL A 55 -6.40 31.87 -12.79
CA VAL A 55 -6.18 32.66 -14.01
C VAL A 55 -6.03 34.14 -13.65
N ASP A 56 -6.90 34.68 -12.80
CA ASP A 56 -6.83 36.08 -12.39
C ASP A 56 -5.51 36.39 -11.66
N VAL A 57 -5.13 35.60 -10.65
CA VAL A 57 -3.87 35.84 -9.92
C VAL A 57 -2.63 35.66 -10.82
N ARG A 58 -2.67 34.77 -11.81
CA ARG A 58 -1.54 34.50 -12.71
C ARG A 58 -1.40 35.55 -13.82
N ASP A 59 -2.50 35.93 -14.44
CA ASP A 59 -2.52 36.68 -15.71
C ASP A 59 -2.94 38.16 -15.52
N ASN A 60 -3.51 38.55 -14.37
CA ASN A 60 -3.91 39.91 -14.04
C ASN A 60 -3.00 40.56 -12.97
N PRO A 61 -2.09 41.48 -13.35
CA PRO A 61 -1.20 42.18 -12.39
C PRO A 61 -1.96 43.01 -11.33
N ASP A 62 -3.18 43.44 -11.67
CA ASP A 62 -4.06 44.25 -10.83
C ASP A 62 -5.10 43.39 -10.09
N SER A 63 -4.92 42.07 -10.03
CA SER A 63 -5.80 41.17 -9.29
C SER A 63 -6.01 41.65 -7.84
N VAL A 64 -7.27 41.60 -7.39
CA VAL A 64 -7.67 41.89 -6.01
C VAL A 64 -7.31 40.74 -5.06
N PHE A 65 -6.94 39.58 -5.60
CA PHE A 65 -6.58 38.40 -4.83
C PHE A 65 -5.06 38.22 -4.74
N ILE A 66 -4.64 37.56 -3.68
CA ILE A 66 -3.29 37.01 -3.52
C ILE A 66 -3.38 35.51 -3.29
N LYS A 67 -2.42 34.77 -3.85
CA LYS A 67 -2.23 33.35 -3.62
C LYS A 67 -1.19 33.16 -2.52
N ILE A 68 -1.57 32.42 -1.48
CA ILE A 68 -0.76 32.13 -0.29
C ILE A 68 -0.60 30.61 -0.18
N GLY A 69 0.62 30.17 0.09
CA GLY A 69 0.96 28.74 0.14
C GLY A 69 1.11 28.11 -1.24
N ARG A 70 1.90 27.03 -1.30
CA ARG A 70 2.08 26.24 -2.53
C ARG A 70 1.03 25.15 -2.67
N TRP A 71 0.57 24.54 -1.57
CA TRP A 71 -0.22 23.30 -1.61
C TRP A 71 -1.00 22.98 -0.30
N PRO A 72 -2.35 22.87 -0.29
CA PRO A 72 -3.24 23.41 -1.32
C PRO A 72 -3.12 24.94 -1.36
N ALA A 73 -3.24 25.53 -2.54
CA ALA A 73 -3.20 26.99 -2.65
C ALA A 73 -4.43 27.61 -1.97
N ARG A 74 -4.18 28.65 -1.17
CA ARG A 74 -5.23 29.44 -0.53
C ARG A 74 -5.22 30.85 -1.09
N PHE A 75 -6.39 31.45 -1.17
CA PHE A 75 -6.62 32.79 -1.69
C PHE A 75 -7.05 33.72 -0.56
N PHE A 76 -6.64 34.98 -0.68
CA PHE A 76 -7.04 36.05 0.23
C PHE A 76 -7.08 37.40 -0.52
N LEU A 77 -7.64 38.44 0.11
CA LEU A 77 -7.70 39.77 -0.50
C LEU A 77 -6.35 40.50 -0.35
N LYS A 78 -5.83 41.00 -1.45
CA LYS A 78 -4.57 41.77 -1.52
C LYS A 78 -4.60 43.00 -0.62
N ALA A 79 -5.74 43.69 -0.55
CA ALA A 79 -5.92 44.85 0.33
C ALA A 79 -5.82 44.51 1.83
N ARG A 80 -6.01 43.23 2.19
CA ARG A 80 -6.00 42.73 3.57
C ARG A 80 -4.75 41.90 3.87
N GLU A 81 -3.75 41.90 2.98
CA GLU A 81 -2.51 41.13 3.16
C GLU A 81 -1.80 41.44 4.49
N SER A 82 -1.83 42.70 4.95
CA SER A 82 -1.24 43.11 6.23
C SER A 82 -1.93 42.53 7.47
N GLU A 83 -3.12 41.95 7.33
CA GLU A 83 -3.82 41.25 8.43
C GLU A 83 -3.25 39.85 8.68
N LEU A 84 -2.48 39.31 7.72
CA LEU A 84 -1.85 38.00 7.84
C LEU A 84 -0.58 38.12 8.67
N SER A 85 -0.50 37.40 9.78
CA SER A 85 0.76 37.31 10.52
C SER A 85 1.77 36.47 9.72
N SER A 86 3.05 36.83 9.82
CA SER A 86 4.15 36.07 9.21
C SER A 86 4.14 34.60 9.64
N ASP A 87 3.70 34.33 10.88
CA ASP A 87 3.60 32.97 11.43
C ASP A 87 2.47 32.16 10.77
N VAL A 88 1.35 32.79 10.41
CA VAL A 88 0.25 32.15 9.67
C VAL A 88 0.66 31.87 8.23
N VAL A 89 1.36 32.80 7.58
CA VAL A 89 1.87 32.58 6.21
C VAL A 89 2.90 31.45 6.20
N LEU A 90 3.87 31.45 7.13
CA LEU A 90 4.85 30.37 7.27
C LEU A 90 4.20 29.03 7.62
N ALA A 91 3.18 29.02 8.48
CA ALA A 91 2.44 27.79 8.80
C ALA A 91 1.70 27.25 7.57
N LEU A 92 1.10 28.11 6.74
CA LEU A 92 0.38 27.72 5.52
C LEU A 92 1.32 27.37 4.35
N GLU A 93 2.53 27.96 4.30
CA GLU A 93 3.57 27.59 3.33
C GLU A 93 4.25 26.26 3.66
N ASN A 94 4.37 25.93 4.95
CA ASN A 94 4.94 24.66 5.44
C ASN A 94 3.90 23.57 5.70
N ALA A 95 2.61 23.92 5.70
CA ALA A 95 1.52 22.95 5.72
C ALA A 95 1.42 22.30 4.35
N ALA A 96 2.18 21.21 4.13
CA ALA A 96 1.69 20.16 3.25
C ALA A 96 0.34 19.67 3.81
N PRO A 97 -0.61 19.22 2.99
CA PRO A 97 -1.79 18.55 3.51
C PRO A 97 -1.30 17.35 4.32
N THR A 98 -1.40 17.43 5.65
CA THR A 98 -1.85 16.28 6.42
C THR A 98 -3.31 16.10 6.05
N SER A 99 -3.57 15.50 4.87
CA SER A 99 -4.73 14.62 4.79
C SER A 99 -4.45 13.56 5.83
N GLU A 100 -5.33 13.43 6.82
CA GLU A 100 -5.44 12.17 7.54
C GLU A 100 -5.58 11.12 6.44
N GLU A 101 -4.53 10.33 6.20
CA GLU A 101 -4.56 9.23 5.25
C GLU A 101 -5.58 8.26 5.81
N GLU A 102 -6.83 8.36 5.35
CA GLU A 102 -7.75 7.24 5.43
C GLU A 102 -7.14 6.14 4.56
N SER A 103 -6.28 5.32 5.19
CA SER A 103 -5.78 4.09 4.60
C SER A 103 -6.99 3.23 4.23
N THR A 104 -7.35 3.23 2.94
CA THR A 104 -8.41 2.37 2.43
C THR A 104 -8.00 0.90 2.65
N PRO A 105 -8.72 0.13 3.47
CA PRO A 105 -8.28 -1.19 3.94
C PRO A 105 -8.49 -2.32 2.93
N TYR A 106 -9.10 -2.02 1.78
CA TYR A 106 -9.16 -2.93 0.64
C TYR A 106 -7.84 -2.92 -0.16
N CYS A 107 -7.57 -3.97 -0.91
CA CYS A 107 -6.44 -4.11 -1.83
C CYS A 107 -6.86 -3.83 -3.28
N GLU A 108 -5.90 -3.70 -4.20
CA GLU A 108 -6.21 -3.43 -5.62
C GLU A 108 -7.08 -4.53 -6.24
N LEU A 109 -6.89 -5.79 -5.81
CA LEU A 109 -7.69 -6.93 -6.26
C LEU A 109 -9.18 -6.79 -5.91
N ASP A 110 -9.52 -6.14 -4.80
CA ASP A 110 -10.91 -5.90 -4.38
C ASP A 110 -11.64 -4.91 -5.31
N LEU A 111 -10.90 -4.15 -6.13
CA LEU A 111 -11.49 -3.27 -7.14
C LEU A 111 -11.87 -4.03 -8.42
N HIS A 112 -11.38 -5.25 -8.63
CA HIS A 112 -11.59 -5.98 -9.88
C HIS A 112 -13.06 -6.28 -10.15
N PRO A 113 -13.86 -6.80 -9.18
CA PRO A 113 -15.29 -7.05 -9.40
C PRO A 113 -16.07 -5.76 -9.70
N LEU A 114 -15.65 -4.64 -9.12
CA LEU A 114 -16.25 -3.33 -9.38
C LEU A 114 -15.93 -2.79 -10.77
N LEU A 115 -14.67 -2.96 -11.22
CA LEU A 115 -14.29 -2.62 -12.58
C LEU A 115 -15.03 -3.50 -13.59
N ALA A 116 -15.12 -4.82 -13.33
CA ALA A 116 -15.87 -5.76 -14.16
C ALA A 116 -17.34 -5.35 -14.30
N TYR A 117 -17.99 -4.99 -13.19
CA TYR A 117 -19.34 -4.41 -13.19
C TYR A 117 -19.40 -3.13 -14.03
N PHE A 118 -18.52 -2.16 -13.77
CA PHE A 118 -18.55 -0.86 -14.42
C PHE A 118 -18.40 -0.98 -15.95
N VAL A 119 -17.40 -1.71 -16.44
CA VAL A 119 -17.17 -1.84 -17.90
C VAL A 119 -18.23 -2.70 -18.57
N TYR A 120 -18.88 -3.60 -17.83
CA TYR A 120 -20.00 -4.39 -18.33
C TYR A 120 -21.29 -3.58 -18.42
N ALA A 121 -21.62 -2.80 -17.39
CA ALA A 121 -22.93 -2.17 -17.22
C ALA A 121 -22.99 -0.73 -17.74
N ASN A 122 -21.90 0.04 -17.68
CA ASN A 122 -21.91 1.47 -17.97
C ASN A 122 -22.03 1.75 -19.50
N PRO A 123 -23.15 2.33 -19.99
CA PRO A 123 -23.36 2.56 -21.42
C PRO A 123 -22.41 3.59 -22.04
N SER A 124 -21.89 4.52 -21.23
CA SER A 124 -20.93 5.53 -21.68
C SER A 124 -19.56 4.91 -21.96
N PHE A 125 -19.17 3.89 -21.21
CA PHE A 125 -17.94 3.14 -21.44
C PHE A 125 -18.12 2.07 -22.52
N ASN A 126 -19.15 1.24 -22.40
CA ASN A 126 -19.31 0.03 -23.22
C ASN A 126 -20.02 0.28 -24.58
N HIS A 127 -20.48 1.51 -24.83
CA HIS A 127 -21.21 1.91 -26.04
C HIS A 127 -22.43 1.03 -26.36
N GLY A 128 -23.12 0.54 -25.34
CA GLY A 128 -24.31 -0.30 -25.44
C GLY A 128 -24.03 -1.79 -25.68
N ARG A 129 -22.78 -2.25 -25.56
CA ARG A 129 -22.38 -3.64 -25.78
C ARG A 129 -21.48 -4.12 -24.66
N ALA A 130 -21.83 -5.27 -24.07
CA ALA A 130 -21.12 -5.84 -22.94
C ALA A 130 -19.61 -6.01 -23.21
N ILE A 131 -18.80 -5.60 -22.24
CA ILE A 131 -17.37 -5.89 -22.16
C ILE A 131 -17.19 -6.97 -21.12
N TYR A 132 -16.51 -8.05 -21.49
CA TYR A 132 -16.24 -9.17 -20.59
C TYR A 132 -14.77 -9.10 -20.17
N THR A 133 -14.51 -9.18 -18.88
CA THR A 133 -13.18 -9.06 -18.30
C THR A 133 -12.66 -10.38 -17.75
N LYS A 134 -11.34 -10.45 -17.59
CA LYS A 134 -10.66 -11.52 -16.86
C LYS A 134 -9.53 -10.92 -16.05
N THR A 135 -9.47 -11.28 -14.78
CA THR A 135 -8.35 -10.97 -13.90
C THR A 135 -7.14 -11.83 -14.24
N ILE A 136 -5.96 -11.21 -14.26
CA ILE A 136 -4.69 -11.86 -14.58
C ILE A 136 -3.82 -11.89 -13.32
N HIS A 137 -3.69 -13.07 -12.70
CA HIS A 137 -2.97 -13.18 -11.43
C HIS A 137 -1.45 -13.27 -11.65
N HIS A 138 -0.70 -12.41 -10.95
CA HIS A 138 0.76 -12.35 -11.05
C HIS A 138 1.45 -13.65 -10.63
N GLU A 139 0.97 -14.22 -9.52
CA GLU A 139 1.51 -15.42 -8.85
C GLU A 139 1.54 -16.69 -9.71
N ILE A 140 0.83 -16.71 -10.84
CA ILE A 140 0.75 -17.85 -11.77
C ILE A 140 1.84 -17.77 -12.87
N SER A 141 2.65 -16.72 -12.89
CA SER A 141 3.64 -16.47 -13.95
C SER A 141 4.91 -17.34 -13.81
N GLN A 142 5.37 -17.95 -14.92
CA GLN A 142 6.42 -19.00 -14.88
C GLN A 142 7.88 -18.51 -14.74
N GLN A 143 8.15 -17.21 -14.53
CA GLN A 143 9.52 -16.70 -14.40
C GLN A 143 9.70 -15.81 -13.17
N SER A 144 10.50 -16.29 -12.22
CA SER A 144 11.06 -15.53 -11.10
C SER A 144 12.26 -14.70 -11.59
N GLY A 145 12.12 -13.37 -11.67
CA GLY A 145 13.29 -12.50 -11.88
C GLY A 145 13.05 -11.10 -12.45
N TYR A 146 11.86 -10.78 -12.98
CA TYR A 146 11.51 -9.43 -13.49
C TYR A 146 10.00 -9.18 -13.32
N SER A 147 9.51 -9.21 -12.08
CA SER A 147 8.06 -9.34 -11.79
C SER A 147 7.25 -8.05 -11.89
N GLU A 148 7.81 -6.88 -11.58
CA GLU A 148 7.00 -5.66 -11.41
C GLU A 148 6.38 -5.07 -12.72
N TRP A 149 6.78 -5.54 -13.91
CA TRP A 149 6.42 -4.93 -15.22
C TRP A 149 6.08 -6.00 -16.28
N SER A 150 5.31 -7.02 -15.89
CA SER A 150 5.21 -8.25 -16.68
C SER A 150 3.83 -8.59 -17.24
N HIS A 151 2.75 -8.04 -16.70
CA HIS A 151 1.39 -8.22 -17.23
C HIS A 151 0.42 -7.15 -16.68
N PRO A 152 -0.72 -6.91 -17.35
CA PRO A 152 -1.80 -6.10 -16.79
C PRO A 152 -2.53 -6.84 -15.66
N ASP A 153 -3.29 -6.12 -14.84
CA ASP A 153 -4.08 -6.69 -13.74
C ASP A 153 -5.39 -7.30 -14.26
N MET A 154 -6.04 -6.63 -15.21
CA MET A 154 -7.24 -7.14 -15.88
C MET A 154 -7.17 -6.91 -17.38
N VAL A 155 -7.79 -7.80 -18.12
CA VAL A 155 -7.97 -7.70 -19.57
C VAL A 155 -9.43 -7.84 -19.91
N GLY A 156 -9.88 -7.19 -20.98
CA GLY A 156 -11.27 -7.25 -21.42
C GLY A 156 -11.40 -7.37 -22.92
N PHE A 157 -12.55 -7.83 -23.38
CA PHE A 157 -12.88 -7.81 -24.79
C PHE A 157 -14.35 -7.47 -25.03
N GLN A 158 -14.60 -6.97 -26.24
CA GLN A 158 -15.93 -6.61 -26.70
C GLN A 158 -16.11 -7.14 -28.12
N LEU A 159 -17.21 -7.83 -28.35
CA LEU A 159 -17.61 -8.33 -29.66
C LEU A 159 -18.73 -7.48 -30.24
N SER A 160 -18.55 -7.08 -31.48
CA SER A 160 -19.50 -6.29 -32.25
C SER A 160 -20.25 -7.16 -33.25
N LEU A 161 -20.85 -8.27 -32.78
CA LEU A 161 -21.37 -9.34 -33.64
C LEU A 161 -22.89 -9.45 -33.69
N ASP A 162 -23.60 -8.90 -32.70
CA ASP A 162 -25.02 -9.24 -32.46
C ASP A 162 -25.99 -8.74 -33.54
N ASP A 163 -25.59 -7.72 -34.32
CA ASP A 163 -26.43 -7.10 -35.36
C ASP A 163 -26.02 -7.46 -36.79
N TRP A 164 -25.03 -8.34 -36.97
CA TRP A 164 -24.41 -8.56 -38.29
C TRP A 164 -24.99 -9.79 -38.99
N SER A 165 -25.21 -9.68 -40.30
CA SER A 165 -25.50 -10.85 -41.12
C SER A 165 -24.27 -11.75 -41.24
N GLU A 166 -24.51 -13.03 -41.50
CA GLU A 166 -23.44 -14.02 -41.66
C GLU A 166 -22.45 -13.64 -42.78
N ASP A 167 -22.95 -13.07 -43.88
CA ASP A 167 -22.12 -12.60 -44.99
C ASP A 167 -21.17 -11.45 -44.58
N VAL A 168 -21.65 -10.51 -43.76
CA VAL A 168 -20.83 -9.38 -43.26
C VAL A 168 -19.79 -9.88 -42.27
N PHE A 169 -20.13 -10.84 -41.45
CA PHE A 169 -19.21 -11.47 -40.51
C PHE A 169 -18.09 -12.24 -41.22
N GLU A 170 -18.41 -13.05 -42.23
CA GLU A 170 -17.41 -13.76 -43.04
C GLU A 170 -16.52 -12.79 -43.82
N LEU A 171 -17.07 -11.68 -44.33
CA LEU A 171 -16.26 -10.62 -44.95
C LEU A 171 -15.31 -9.98 -43.92
N ASN A 172 -15.80 -9.68 -42.72
CA ASN A 172 -15.00 -9.05 -41.68
C ASN A 172 -13.81 -9.93 -41.23
N LYS A 173 -14.00 -11.27 -41.14
CA LYS A 173 -12.92 -12.24 -40.89
C LYS A 173 -11.78 -12.16 -41.89
N LEU A 174 -12.08 -11.76 -43.14
CA LEU A 174 -11.10 -11.64 -44.22
C LEU A 174 -10.41 -10.27 -44.25
N THR A 175 -10.88 -9.31 -43.45
CA THR A 175 -10.32 -7.94 -43.33
C THR A 175 -9.64 -7.73 -41.96
N ASP A 176 -9.26 -6.50 -41.59
CA ASP A 176 -8.57 -6.15 -40.33
C ASP A 176 -9.37 -6.45 -39.04
N ASN A 177 -10.51 -7.12 -39.15
CA ASN A 177 -11.29 -7.72 -38.07
C ASN A 177 -11.63 -6.74 -36.93
N ASN A 178 -12.24 -5.60 -37.29
CA ASN A 178 -12.62 -4.53 -36.38
C ASN A 178 -13.79 -4.88 -35.43
N ALA A 179 -14.34 -6.10 -35.54
CA ALA A 179 -15.43 -6.56 -34.70
C ALA A 179 -15.02 -6.92 -33.28
N LEU A 180 -13.72 -7.19 -33.05
CA LEU A 180 -13.16 -7.50 -31.74
C LEU A 180 -12.38 -6.29 -31.24
N ARG A 181 -12.76 -5.77 -30.07
CA ARG A 181 -11.91 -4.84 -29.30
C ARG A 181 -11.36 -5.53 -28.06
N LEU A 182 -10.15 -5.14 -27.69
CA LEU A 182 -9.40 -5.64 -26.54
C LEU A 182 -9.04 -4.45 -25.66
N TYR A 183 -9.24 -4.63 -24.37
CA TYR A 183 -8.99 -3.66 -23.32
C TYR A 183 -7.97 -4.23 -22.34
N SER A 184 -7.20 -3.34 -21.73
CA SER A 184 -6.25 -3.70 -20.68
C SER A 184 -6.29 -2.65 -19.57
N PHE A 185 -6.29 -3.12 -18.33
CA PHE A 185 -6.47 -2.30 -17.14
C PHE A 185 -5.35 -2.58 -16.14
N GLU A 186 -4.80 -1.51 -15.60
CA GLU A 186 -3.90 -1.51 -14.45
C GLU A 186 -4.62 -0.77 -13.32
N LEU A 187 -4.80 -1.41 -12.17
CA LEU A 187 -5.58 -0.88 -11.06
C LEU A 187 -4.66 -0.34 -9.96
N LYS A 188 -5.06 0.76 -9.33
CA LYS A 188 -4.41 1.35 -8.16
C LYS A 188 -5.46 1.74 -7.14
N LYS A 189 -5.14 1.74 -5.85
CA LYS A 189 -6.08 2.23 -4.83
C LYS A 189 -6.28 3.73 -4.94
N SER A 190 -5.16 4.45 -4.99
CA SER A 190 -5.13 5.90 -5.08
C SER A 190 -4.06 6.40 -6.04
N LEU A 191 -4.28 7.58 -6.62
CA LEU A 191 -3.28 8.32 -7.39
C LEU A 191 -3.03 9.69 -6.78
N ASP A 192 -1.78 9.98 -6.44
CA ASP A 192 -1.36 11.26 -5.90
C ASP A 192 -0.04 11.74 -6.56
N GLN A 193 0.45 12.93 -6.19
CA GLN A 193 1.70 13.48 -6.73
C GLN A 193 2.94 12.62 -6.49
N SER A 194 2.93 11.76 -5.46
CA SER A 194 4.04 10.89 -5.11
C SER A 194 4.10 9.64 -5.99
N ASN A 195 2.94 9.11 -6.41
CA ASN A 195 2.84 7.80 -7.06
C ASN A 195 2.44 7.83 -8.55
N TYR A 196 1.79 8.91 -9.03
CA TYR A 196 1.11 8.91 -10.34
C TYR A 196 2.03 8.54 -11.50
N ARG A 197 3.30 8.98 -11.48
CA ARG A 197 4.26 8.69 -12.55
C ARG A 197 4.58 7.21 -12.61
N LYS A 198 4.86 6.58 -11.46
CA LYS A 198 5.19 5.15 -11.40
C LYS A 198 4.00 4.33 -11.91
N ALA A 199 2.81 4.60 -11.36
CA ALA A 199 1.57 3.94 -11.76
C ALA A 199 1.27 4.13 -13.26
N PHE A 200 1.42 5.34 -13.79
CA PHE A 200 1.18 5.61 -15.20
C PHE A 200 2.15 4.87 -16.11
N PHE A 201 3.46 4.86 -15.81
CA PHE A 201 4.42 4.14 -16.64
C PHE A 201 4.30 2.62 -16.52
N GLN A 202 3.83 2.11 -15.39
CA GLN A 202 3.44 0.71 -15.24
C GLN A 202 2.29 0.37 -16.19
N ALA A 203 1.21 1.16 -16.19
CA ALA A 203 0.10 0.99 -17.12
C ALA A 203 0.53 1.13 -18.60
N VAL A 204 1.45 2.04 -18.91
CA VAL A 204 2.04 2.14 -20.26
C VAL A 204 2.73 0.84 -20.66
N SER A 205 3.54 0.26 -19.77
CA SER A 205 4.25 -0.99 -20.03
C SER A 205 3.29 -2.18 -20.18
N ASN A 206 2.29 -2.27 -19.30
CA ASN A 206 1.45 -3.45 -19.15
C ASN A 206 0.22 -3.44 -20.08
N SER A 207 -0.24 -2.26 -20.52
CA SER A 207 -1.53 -2.11 -21.21
C SER A 207 -1.43 -1.53 -22.63
N SER A 208 -0.24 -1.11 -23.08
CA SER A 208 -0.05 -0.55 -24.43
C SER A 208 -0.29 -1.52 -25.59
N TRP A 209 -0.36 -2.83 -25.34
CA TRP A 209 -0.57 -3.80 -26.40
C TRP A 209 -2.02 -3.86 -26.91
N ALA A 210 -2.99 -3.38 -26.10
CA ALA A 210 -4.42 -3.46 -26.36
C ALA A 210 -4.93 -2.30 -27.23
N HIS A 211 -6.19 -2.38 -27.70
CA HIS A 211 -6.82 -1.28 -28.45
C HIS A 211 -6.98 -0.05 -27.55
N GLU A 212 -7.34 -0.27 -26.29
CA GLU A 212 -7.43 0.77 -25.26
C GLU A 212 -6.85 0.25 -23.94
N GLY A 213 -5.95 1.04 -23.35
CA GLY A 213 -5.34 0.77 -22.06
C GLY A 213 -5.74 1.84 -21.04
N TYR A 214 -6.08 1.43 -19.82
CA TYR A 214 -6.53 2.33 -18.76
C TYR A 214 -5.72 2.12 -17.48
N LEU A 215 -5.33 3.23 -16.85
CA LEU A 215 -4.96 3.26 -15.45
C LEU A 215 -6.23 3.60 -14.66
N VAL A 216 -6.61 2.68 -13.77
CA VAL A 216 -7.83 2.76 -12.98
C VAL A 216 -7.47 3.05 -11.54
N ALA A 217 -8.15 3.99 -10.89
CA ALA A 217 -8.02 4.16 -9.44
C ALA A 217 -9.34 4.53 -8.77
N ALA A 218 -9.50 4.17 -7.50
CA ALA A 218 -10.67 4.54 -6.73
C ALA A 218 -10.54 5.99 -6.19
N ASP A 219 -9.40 6.30 -5.58
CA ASP A 219 -9.13 7.62 -5.03
C ASP A 219 -8.21 8.45 -5.94
N ILE A 220 -8.75 9.51 -6.53
CA ILE A 220 -7.99 10.49 -7.31
C ILE A 220 -8.38 11.87 -6.77
N PRO A 221 -7.44 12.63 -6.17
CA PRO A 221 -7.68 13.99 -5.72
C PRO A 221 -7.90 14.92 -6.94
N GLN A 222 -9.11 14.93 -7.50
CA GLN A 222 -9.44 15.73 -8.69
C GLN A 222 -9.27 17.24 -8.48
N TYR A 223 -9.21 17.68 -7.22
CA TYR A 223 -8.94 19.06 -6.83
C TYR A 223 -7.46 19.47 -6.99
N ASP A 224 -6.55 18.53 -7.25
CA ASP A 224 -5.14 18.75 -7.53
C ASP A 224 -4.91 19.09 -9.01
N ASP A 225 -4.89 20.38 -9.34
CA ASP A 225 -4.65 20.86 -10.71
C ASP A 225 -3.31 20.38 -11.30
N LEU A 226 -2.26 20.23 -10.47
CA LEU A 226 -0.94 19.80 -10.95
C LEU A 226 -0.98 18.33 -11.36
N LEU A 227 -1.53 17.46 -10.50
CA LEU A 227 -1.74 16.04 -10.79
C LEU A 227 -2.62 15.89 -12.04
N MET A 228 -3.76 16.58 -12.09
CA MET A 228 -4.69 16.49 -13.22
C MET A 228 -4.05 16.95 -14.53
N SER A 229 -3.29 18.06 -14.51
CA SER A 229 -2.58 18.55 -15.69
C SER A 229 -1.49 17.57 -16.16
N GLU A 230 -0.76 16.94 -15.24
CA GLU A 230 0.27 15.96 -15.55
C GLU A 230 -0.32 14.64 -16.06
N LEU A 231 -1.41 14.14 -15.46
CA LEU A 231 -2.15 12.97 -15.96
C LEU A 231 -2.68 13.22 -17.36
N GLN A 232 -3.32 14.37 -17.62
CA GLN A 232 -3.79 14.74 -18.95
C GLN A 232 -2.64 14.79 -19.98
N ARG A 233 -1.50 15.36 -19.59
CA ARG A 233 -0.30 15.44 -20.44
C ARG A 233 0.25 14.05 -20.75
N LEU A 234 0.29 13.16 -19.76
CA LEU A 234 0.75 11.78 -19.91
C LEU A 234 -0.21 10.96 -20.78
N THR A 235 -1.53 11.04 -20.57
CA THR A 235 -2.54 10.43 -21.44
C THR A 235 -2.41 10.92 -22.87
N SER A 236 -2.22 12.22 -23.07
CA SER A 236 -2.02 12.81 -24.40
C SER A 236 -0.73 12.35 -25.08
N ALA A 237 0.33 12.07 -24.31
CA ALA A 237 1.61 11.62 -24.84
C ALA A 237 1.62 10.11 -25.16
N PHE A 238 1.11 9.28 -24.25
CA PHE A 238 1.28 7.82 -24.27
C PHE A 238 -0.02 7.07 -24.58
N GLY A 239 -1.18 7.71 -24.51
CA GLY A 239 -2.47 7.13 -24.92
C GLY A 239 -3.12 6.19 -23.91
N ILE A 240 -2.63 6.11 -22.66
CA ILE A 240 -3.32 5.41 -21.56
C ILE A 240 -4.38 6.33 -20.96
N GLY A 241 -5.62 5.85 -20.87
CA GLY A 241 -6.73 6.57 -20.25
C GLY A 241 -6.67 6.52 -18.73
N ILE A 242 -7.35 7.46 -18.08
CA ILE A 242 -7.54 7.49 -16.63
C ILE A 242 -9.02 7.24 -16.33
N LEU A 243 -9.31 6.20 -15.56
CA LEU A 243 -10.65 5.82 -15.12
C LEU A 243 -10.70 5.91 -13.60
N GLN A 244 -11.69 6.62 -13.08
CA GLN A 244 -11.97 6.65 -11.65
C GLN A 244 -13.15 5.75 -11.32
N LEU A 245 -12.97 4.86 -10.33
CA LEU A 245 -14.05 4.14 -9.70
C LEU A 245 -14.56 4.95 -8.50
N ASP A 246 -15.83 5.32 -8.51
CA ASP A 246 -16.47 5.99 -7.39
C ASP A 246 -17.04 4.92 -6.44
N LEU A 247 -16.46 4.82 -5.24
CA LEU A 247 -16.85 3.81 -4.25
C LEU A 247 -18.04 4.24 -3.39
N ASP A 248 -18.53 5.46 -3.54
CA ASP A 248 -19.78 5.90 -2.93
C ASP A 248 -20.96 5.64 -3.87
N ASP A 249 -20.73 5.83 -5.18
CA ASP A 249 -21.68 5.53 -6.24
C ASP A 249 -20.97 4.96 -7.46
N ILE A 250 -20.91 3.63 -7.57
CA ILE A 250 -20.21 2.95 -8.66
C ILE A 250 -20.72 3.35 -10.05
N ASP A 251 -21.98 3.74 -10.17
CA ASP A 251 -22.57 4.19 -11.43
C ASP A 251 -22.11 5.61 -11.81
N ALA A 252 -21.63 6.40 -10.84
CA ALA A 252 -21.01 7.70 -11.02
C ALA A 252 -19.50 7.63 -11.39
N SER A 253 -18.92 6.43 -11.37
CA SER A 253 -17.57 6.18 -11.88
C SER A 253 -17.39 6.78 -13.29
N SER A 254 -16.22 7.34 -13.57
CA SER A 254 -16.04 8.15 -14.77
C SER A 254 -14.67 8.02 -15.40
N ILE A 255 -14.63 8.23 -16.72
CA ILE A 255 -13.39 8.35 -17.49
C ILE A 255 -12.92 9.80 -17.37
N LEU A 256 -11.93 10.06 -16.52
CA LEU A 256 -11.36 11.40 -16.35
C LEU A 256 -10.62 11.85 -17.63
N PHE A 257 -9.84 10.94 -18.21
CA PHE A 257 -9.16 11.17 -19.50
C PHE A 257 -9.29 9.92 -20.40
N PRO A 258 -9.83 10.04 -21.61
CA PRO A 258 -10.06 8.88 -22.47
C PRO A 258 -8.75 8.29 -22.98
N ALA A 259 -8.71 6.96 -23.09
CA ALA A 259 -7.60 6.27 -23.74
C ALA A 259 -7.55 6.59 -25.24
N ARG A 260 -6.36 6.53 -25.84
CA ARG A 260 -6.24 6.61 -27.29
C ARG A 260 -6.51 5.24 -27.88
N ALA A 261 -7.62 5.10 -28.62
CA ALA A 261 -7.90 3.91 -29.40
C ALA A 261 -6.79 3.65 -30.43
N ARG A 262 -6.33 2.40 -30.49
CA ARG A 262 -5.30 1.91 -31.41
C ARG A 262 -5.89 0.84 -32.31
N ASP A 263 -5.65 0.93 -33.61
CA ASP A 263 -6.10 -0.08 -34.58
C ASP A 263 -5.11 -1.27 -34.65
N GLY A 264 -3.84 -1.03 -34.32
CA GLY A 264 -2.78 -2.04 -34.34
C GLY A 264 -2.49 -2.58 -32.95
N LEU A 265 -2.55 -3.91 -32.82
CA LEU A 265 -2.15 -4.63 -31.61
C LEU A 265 -0.64 -4.91 -31.61
N ASP A 266 -0.04 -4.88 -30.41
CA ASP A 266 1.35 -5.33 -30.22
C ASP A 266 1.40 -6.85 -30.07
N TRP A 267 1.50 -7.55 -31.19
CA TRP A 267 1.55 -9.00 -31.25
C TRP A 267 2.76 -9.61 -30.54
N GLU A 268 3.88 -8.89 -30.44
CA GLU A 268 5.05 -9.39 -29.73
C GLU A 268 4.79 -9.43 -28.23
N THR A 269 4.23 -8.35 -27.69
CA THR A 269 3.82 -8.28 -26.27
C THR A 269 2.70 -9.28 -25.97
N ILE A 270 1.69 -9.41 -26.84
CA ILE A 270 0.61 -10.42 -26.67
C ILE A 270 1.19 -11.84 -26.63
N ASN A 271 2.09 -12.16 -27.57
CA ASN A 271 2.69 -13.49 -27.62
C ASN A 271 3.54 -13.77 -26.37
N LYS A 272 4.31 -12.78 -25.91
CA LYS A 272 5.07 -12.87 -24.66
C LYS A 272 4.16 -13.13 -23.46
N LEU A 273 3.07 -12.38 -23.30
CA LEU A 273 2.09 -12.56 -22.22
C LEU A 273 1.46 -13.97 -22.24
N CYS A 274 1.12 -14.47 -23.42
CA CYS A 274 0.56 -15.81 -23.62
C CYS A 274 1.50 -16.94 -23.17
N TYR A 275 2.82 -16.77 -23.33
CA TYR A 275 3.80 -17.72 -22.82
C TYR A 275 4.03 -17.60 -21.32
N GLN A 276 3.93 -16.39 -20.77
CA GLN A 276 4.31 -16.11 -19.38
C GLN A 276 3.19 -16.37 -18.38
N ASN A 277 1.93 -16.16 -18.75
CA ASN A 277 0.80 -16.21 -17.83
C ASN A 277 -0.34 -17.12 -18.35
N ALA A 278 -0.74 -18.09 -17.52
CA ALA A 278 -1.75 -19.08 -17.88
C ALA A 278 -3.16 -18.47 -17.98
N ASP A 279 -3.49 -17.48 -17.15
CA ASP A 279 -4.79 -16.79 -17.20
C ASP A 279 -4.93 -16.01 -18.50
N PHE A 280 -3.87 -15.32 -18.93
CA PHE A 280 -3.87 -14.56 -20.19
C PHE A 280 -3.98 -15.49 -21.40
N LYS A 281 -3.29 -16.64 -21.37
CA LYS A 281 -3.47 -17.67 -22.40
C LYS A 281 -4.90 -18.19 -22.43
N GLY A 282 -5.50 -18.47 -21.26
CA GLY A 282 -6.89 -18.88 -21.13
C GLY A 282 -7.85 -17.83 -21.68
N PHE A 283 -7.61 -16.55 -21.39
CA PHE A 283 -8.36 -15.43 -21.94
C PHE A 283 -8.37 -15.44 -23.48
N LEU A 284 -7.20 -15.53 -24.12
CA LEU A 284 -7.11 -15.57 -25.58
C LEU A 284 -7.86 -16.78 -26.18
N GLN A 285 -7.81 -17.94 -25.52
CA GLN A 285 -8.55 -19.12 -25.93
C GLN A 285 -10.06 -18.89 -25.85
N SER A 286 -10.55 -18.32 -24.74
CA SER A 286 -11.97 -18.01 -24.55
C SER A 286 -12.46 -16.95 -25.55
N VAL A 287 -11.69 -15.90 -25.81
CA VAL A 287 -12.01 -14.89 -26.83
C VAL A 287 -12.11 -15.51 -28.21
N ASN A 288 -11.17 -16.38 -28.58
CA ASN A 288 -11.19 -17.06 -29.87
C ASN A 288 -12.41 -17.98 -30.01
N THR A 289 -12.74 -18.74 -28.97
CA THR A 289 -13.96 -19.57 -28.94
C THR A 289 -15.21 -18.71 -29.07
N ALA A 290 -15.31 -17.61 -28.32
CA ALA A 290 -16.47 -16.71 -28.37
C ALA A 290 -16.65 -16.09 -29.76
N PHE A 291 -15.55 -15.69 -30.40
CA PHE A 291 -15.57 -15.15 -31.76
C PHE A 291 -15.99 -16.20 -32.80
N VAL A 292 -15.49 -17.44 -32.70
CA VAL A 292 -15.78 -18.51 -33.67
C VAL A 292 -17.19 -19.07 -33.50
N GLU A 293 -17.60 -19.34 -32.26
CA GLU A 293 -18.87 -20.00 -31.93
C GLU A 293 -20.05 -19.04 -31.84
N LYS A 294 -19.81 -17.71 -31.84
CA LYS A 294 -20.83 -16.67 -31.64
C LYS A 294 -21.61 -16.85 -30.33
N CYS A 295 -20.94 -17.38 -29.31
CA CYS A 295 -21.52 -17.69 -28.01
C CYS A 295 -20.51 -17.32 -26.92
N ILE A 296 -20.97 -16.69 -25.85
CA ILE A 296 -20.12 -16.28 -24.74
C ILE A 296 -20.38 -17.22 -23.56
N ASP A 297 -19.41 -18.09 -23.28
CA ASP A 297 -19.40 -18.90 -22.06
C ASP A 297 -18.90 -18.03 -20.90
N GLN A 298 -19.82 -17.61 -20.04
CA GLN A 298 -19.53 -16.74 -18.89
C GLN A 298 -18.55 -17.36 -17.90
N SER A 299 -18.43 -18.70 -17.84
CA SER A 299 -17.52 -19.38 -16.90
C SER A 299 -16.04 -19.10 -17.16
N GLY A 300 -15.69 -18.56 -18.34
CA GLY A 300 -14.32 -18.18 -18.71
C GLY A 300 -13.88 -16.80 -18.23
N TYR A 301 -14.78 -16.00 -17.65
CA TYR A 301 -14.61 -14.57 -17.36
C TYR A 301 -14.95 -14.23 -15.91
N ASP A 302 -14.58 -13.03 -15.47
CA ASP A 302 -14.93 -12.55 -14.12
C ASP A 302 -16.45 -12.39 -13.99
N GLU A 303 -17.00 -12.79 -12.84
CA GLU A 303 -18.44 -12.64 -12.57
C GLU A 303 -18.81 -11.17 -12.44
N VAL A 304 -19.92 -10.79 -13.10
CA VAL A 304 -20.48 -9.44 -12.98
C VAL A 304 -21.35 -9.38 -11.73
N LEU A 305 -21.05 -8.42 -10.85
CA LEU A 305 -21.83 -8.22 -9.62
C LEU A 305 -23.30 -7.92 -9.93
N GLU A 306 -24.21 -8.65 -9.28
CA GLU A 306 -25.65 -8.35 -9.34
C GLU A 306 -26.01 -7.11 -8.50
N ASP A 307 -25.35 -6.96 -7.34
CA ASP A 307 -25.52 -5.83 -6.43
C ASP A 307 -24.13 -5.26 -6.04
N PRO A 308 -23.59 -4.31 -6.82
CA PRO A 308 -22.29 -3.73 -6.53
C PRO A 308 -22.29 -2.87 -5.26
N GLN A 309 -23.45 -2.37 -4.84
CA GLN A 309 -23.57 -1.54 -3.63
C GLN A 309 -23.45 -2.40 -2.37
N ASP A 310 -24.02 -3.61 -2.38
CA ASP A 310 -23.80 -4.60 -1.32
C ASP A 310 -22.33 -5.04 -1.26
N TYR A 311 -21.70 -5.26 -2.42
CA TYR A 311 -20.26 -5.56 -2.47
C TYR A 311 -19.42 -4.42 -1.89
N ILE A 312 -19.69 -3.16 -2.26
CA ILE A 312 -19.02 -1.98 -1.71
C ILE A 312 -19.29 -1.86 -0.21
N ALA A 313 -20.50 -2.14 0.27
CA ALA A 313 -20.81 -2.13 1.69
C ALA A 313 -20.05 -3.21 2.47
N GLN A 314 -19.73 -4.33 1.82
CA GLN A 314 -18.92 -5.42 2.34
C GLN A 314 -17.42 -5.23 2.12
N LEU A 315 -17.01 -4.33 1.22
CA LEU A 315 -15.62 -3.91 1.13
C LEU A 315 -15.19 -3.47 2.53
N PRO A 316 -13.94 -3.73 2.92
CA PRO A 316 -13.37 -3.18 4.13
C PRO A 316 -13.58 -1.66 4.14
N LYS A 317 -14.62 -1.20 4.85
CA LYS A 317 -14.87 0.20 5.17
C LYS A 317 -14.26 0.45 6.54
N SER A 318 -13.78 1.67 6.79
CA SER A 318 -13.25 2.07 8.09
C SER A 318 -14.27 1.76 9.19
N GLY A 319 -14.07 0.64 9.88
CA GLY A 319 -14.99 0.08 10.87
C GLY A 319 -15.69 -1.20 10.40
N HIS A 320 -15.17 -2.34 10.89
CA HIS A 320 -15.75 -3.69 10.86
C HIS A 320 -15.53 -4.51 9.58
N SER A 321 -14.28 -4.94 9.36
CA SER A 321 -13.99 -6.16 8.61
C SER A 321 -14.13 -7.38 9.54
N HIS A 322 -14.73 -8.45 9.02
CA HIS A 322 -14.60 -9.77 9.62
C HIS A 322 -13.16 -10.27 9.42
N GLY A 323 -12.32 -10.04 10.43
CA GLY A 323 -11.43 -11.06 10.96
C GLY A 323 -10.05 -11.24 10.32
N TRP A 324 -9.34 -10.14 10.02
CA TRP A 324 -7.92 -10.05 10.38
C TRP A 324 -7.82 -8.85 11.32
N ASP A 325 -7.44 -9.10 12.57
CA ASP A 325 -7.43 -8.11 13.65
C ASP A 325 -6.81 -6.79 13.18
N SER A 326 -7.66 -5.78 13.07
CA SER A 326 -7.29 -4.37 13.08
C SER A 326 -6.47 -4.11 14.33
N ASN A 327 -5.13 -4.22 14.25
CA ASN A 327 -4.16 -3.68 15.22
C ASN A 327 -2.70 -4.15 15.06
N MET A 328 -2.21 -4.72 13.95
CA MET A 328 -0.87 -5.33 13.96
C MET A 328 0.02 -4.95 12.79
N ILE A 329 1.27 -4.65 13.12
CA ILE A 329 2.39 -4.86 12.22
C ILE A 329 2.53 -6.37 12.03
N ASP A 330 2.37 -6.87 10.80
CA ASP A 330 2.66 -8.28 10.46
C ASP A 330 4.16 -8.50 10.37
N VAL A 331 4.81 -8.51 11.53
CA VAL A 331 6.24 -8.73 11.63
C VAL A 331 6.68 -10.06 10.99
N PRO A 332 5.98 -11.20 11.18
CA PRO A 332 6.31 -12.43 10.46
C PRO A 332 6.26 -12.29 8.92
N GLY A 333 5.21 -11.67 8.37
CA GLY A 333 5.10 -11.43 6.92
C GLY A 333 6.23 -10.55 6.41
N ILE A 334 6.52 -9.44 7.10
CA ILE A 334 7.63 -8.53 6.77
C ILE A 334 8.98 -9.26 6.80
N MET A 335 9.19 -10.16 7.76
CA MET A 335 10.42 -10.97 7.82
C MET A 335 10.56 -11.92 6.63
N VAL A 336 9.46 -12.48 6.12
CA VAL A 336 9.45 -13.33 4.93
C VAL A 336 9.82 -12.53 3.68
N GLU A 337 9.27 -11.33 3.51
CA GLU A 337 9.60 -10.44 2.38
C GLU A 337 11.06 -9.94 2.48
N LEU A 338 11.48 -9.53 3.68
CA LEU A 338 12.84 -9.06 3.93
C LEU A 338 13.87 -10.14 3.60
N ALA A 339 13.58 -11.42 3.85
CA ALA A 339 14.47 -12.51 3.51
C ALA A 339 14.73 -12.66 2.00
N GLN A 340 13.77 -12.26 1.15
CA GLN A 340 13.90 -12.36 -0.32
C GLN A 340 14.89 -11.32 -0.86
N SER A 341 14.84 -10.11 -0.30
CA SER A 341 15.71 -9.00 -0.71
C SER A 341 17.06 -8.99 0.04
N ARG A 342 17.06 -9.42 1.31
CA ARG A 342 18.21 -9.39 2.22
C ARG A 342 18.28 -10.67 3.06
N PRO A 343 18.86 -11.76 2.52
CA PRO A 343 18.87 -13.06 3.19
C PRO A 343 19.86 -13.17 4.35
N ILE A 344 20.76 -12.21 4.54
CA ILE A 344 21.78 -12.16 5.59
C ILE A 344 22.14 -10.71 5.91
N PHE A 345 22.63 -10.43 7.13
CA PHE A 345 22.97 -9.09 7.60
C PHE A 345 24.38 -9.04 8.18
N HIS A 346 25.06 -7.90 8.11
CA HIS A 346 26.42 -7.75 8.67
C HIS A 346 26.43 -7.67 10.20
N SER A 347 25.35 -7.21 10.80
CA SER A 347 25.25 -6.96 12.24
C SER A 347 23.79 -6.84 12.70
N GLU A 348 23.57 -6.85 14.03
CA GLU A 348 22.25 -6.58 14.62
C GLU A 348 21.72 -5.20 14.22
N ALA A 349 22.58 -4.18 14.12
CA ALA A 349 22.19 -2.84 13.67
C ALA A 349 21.81 -2.79 12.19
N ASP A 350 22.47 -3.59 11.34
CA ASP A 350 22.11 -3.73 9.93
C ASP A 350 20.74 -4.41 9.78
N PHE A 351 20.52 -5.50 10.53
CA PHE A 351 19.21 -6.16 10.61
C PHE A 351 18.11 -5.21 11.13
N GLN A 352 18.36 -4.50 12.23
CA GLN A 352 17.45 -3.53 12.83
C GLN A 352 17.05 -2.44 11.83
N HIS A 353 18.03 -1.88 11.11
CA HIS A 353 17.77 -0.85 10.10
C HIS A 353 16.96 -1.41 8.94
N ALA A 354 17.31 -2.59 8.43
CA ALA A 354 16.60 -3.23 7.34
C ALA A 354 15.14 -3.54 7.71
N LEU A 355 14.91 -4.10 8.90
CA LEU A 355 13.56 -4.38 9.40
C LEU A 355 12.75 -3.10 9.60
N ALA A 356 13.34 -2.05 10.18
CA ALA A 356 12.66 -0.77 10.35
C ALA A 356 12.26 -0.12 9.02
N TRP A 357 13.11 -0.27 8.00
CA TRP A 357 12.79 0.16 6.65
C TRP A 357 11.64 -0.64 6.05
N SER A 358 11.70 -1.98 6.13
CA SER A 358 10.63 -2.83 5.62
C SER A 358 9.29 -2.60 6.34
N ILE A 359 9.30 -2.33 7.65
CA ILE A 359 8.08 -1.93 8.38
C ILE A 359 7.52 -0.62 7.83
N ARG A 360 8.37 0.36 7.54
CA ARG A 360 7.93 1.64 6.98
C ARG A 360 7.31 1.48 5.59
N GLU A 361 7.84 0.56 4.77
CA GLU A 361 7.29 0.26 3.45
C GLU A 361 5.98 -0.52 3.53
N ALA A 362 5.90 -1.50 4.45
CA ALA A 362 4.74 -2.36 4.63
C ALA A 362 3.58 -1.68 5.37
N VAL A 363 3.86 -0.66 6.20
CA VAL A 363 2.86 0.05 7.00
C VAL A 363 2.87 1.55 6.67
N PRO A 364 2.15 1.96 5.60
CA PRO A 364 1.99 3.37 5.25
C PRO A 364 1.46 4.20 6.42
N GLY A 365 1.89 5.46 6.52
CA GLY A 365 1.49 6.38 7.59
C GLY A 365 2.11 6.10 8.97
N CYS A 366 2.84 5.00 9.17
CA CYS A 366 3.52 4.76 10.45
C CYS A 366 4.79 5.60 10.61
N ASN A 367 5.01 6.11 11.83
CA ASN A 367 6.25 6.74 12.24
C ASN A 367 7.15 5.72 12.94
N VAL A 368 8.24 5.35 12.26
CA VAL A 368 9.26 4.44 12.75
C VAL A 368 10.45 5.22 13.32
N ARG A 369 10.86 4.88 14.53
CA ARG A 369 11.96 5.50 15.26
C ARG A 369 12.87 4.43 15.84
N LEU A 370 14.15 4.49 15.50
CA LEU A 370 15.17 3.62 16.09
C LEU A 370 15.71 4.20 17.39
N GLU A 371 16.13 3.34 18.31
CA GLU A 371 16.77 3.70 19.59
C GLU A 371 15.97 4.77 20.35
N LYS A 372 14.64 4.68 20.32
CA LYS A 372 13.78 5.71 20.91
C LYS A 372 13.79 5.55 22.43
N PRO A 373 14.19 6.58 23.20
CA PRO A 373 14.11 6.51 24.64
C PRO A 373 12.65 6.58 25.11
N PHE A 374 12.28 5.75 26.07
CA PHE A 374 11.02 5.84 26.79
C PHE A 374 11.23 5.50 28.28
N THR A 375 10.25 5.83 29.11
CA THR A 375 10.35 5.67 30.57
C THR A 375 9.39 4.59 31.04
N VAL A 376 9.92 3.60 31.74
CA VAL A 376 9.17 2.54 32.40
C VAL A 376 9.54 2.55 33.87
N ASN A 377 8.56 2.69 34.76
CA ASN A 377 8.78 2.73 36.21
C ASN A 377 9.87 3.72 36.67
N GLY A 378 9.97 4.87 35.99
CA GLY A 378 10.97 5.91 36.27
C GLY A 378 12.37 5.67 35.70
N ASN A 379 12.62 4.51 35.07
CA ASN A 379 13.88 4.20 34.40
C ASN A 379 13.78 4.48 32.90
N ARG A 380 14.82 5.13 32.35
CA ARG A 380 14.93 5.37 30.92
C ARG A 380 15.49 4.12 30.23
N ILE A 381 14.73 3.61 29.27
CA ILE A 381 15.10 2.48 28.41
C ILE A 381 14.98 2.88 26.94
N TYR A 382 15.59 2.11 26.05
CA TYR A 382 15.66 2.41 24.62
C TYR A 382 14.99 1.29 23.85
N ALA A 383 14.06 1.66 22.97
CA ALA A 383 13.41 0.78 22.03
C ALA A 383 14.32 0.55 20.83
N ASP A 384 14.59 -0.70 20.47
CA ASP A 384 15.34 -0.98 19.23
C ASP A 384 14.56 -0.40 18.03
N ILE A 385 13.28 -0.73 17.90
CA ILE A 385 12.38 -0.12 16.92
C ILE A 385 11.09 0.28 17.62
N TRP A 386 10.74 1.55 17.50
CA TRP A 386 9.47 2.10 17.96
C TRP A 386 8.62 2.48 16.76
N VAL A 387 7.43 1.93 16.69
CA VAL A 387 6.46 2.24 15.64
C VAL A 387 5.27 2.92 16.27
N SER A 388 4.80 3.99 15.65
CA SER A 388 3.63 4.74 16.10
C SER A 388 2.76 5.08 14.91
N GLY A 389 1.45 4.90 15.04
CA GLY A 389 0.45 5.27 14.04
C GLY A 389 -0.85 5.71 14.71
N PRO A 390 -1.91 5.94 13.92
CA PRO A 390 -3.23 6.30 14.43
C PRO A 390 -3.78 5.29 15.44
N ASP A 391 -3.50 3.99 15.23
CA ASP A 391 -4.03 2.86 16.00
C ASP A 391 -3.16 2.43 17.19
N GLY A 392 -2.20 3.26 17.59
CA GLY A 392 -1.38 3.05 18.79
C GLY A 392 0.12 2.95 18.54
N GLN A 393 0.80 2.25 19.44
CA GLN A 393 2.27 2.21 19.51
C GLN A 393 2.75 0.77 19.68
N GLU A 394 3.74 0.39 18.88
CA GLU A 394 4.39 -0.91 18.95
C GLU A 394 5.88 -0.77 19.27
N LEU A 395 6.33 -1.56 20.23
CA LEU A 395 7.73 -1.72 20.58
C LEU A 395 8.23 -3.04 19.98
N ILE A 396 9.30 -2.99 19.20
CA ILE A 396 9.95 -4.19 18.65
C ILE A 396 11.39 -4.22 19.17
N GLU A 397 11.73 -5.28 19.91
CA GLU A 397 13.10 -5.59 20.33
C GLU A 397 13.67 -6.66 19.38
N VAL A 398 14.90 -6.47 18.91
CA VAL A 398 15.53 -7.35 17.91
C VAL A 398 16.83 -7.94 18.44
N LYS A 399 17.10 -9.19 18.10
CA LYS A 399 18.36 -9.87 18.37
C LYS A 399 18.83 -10.59 17.12
N TYR A 400 20.10 -10.37 16.76
CA TYR A 400 20.75 -11.09 15.68
C TYR A 400 21.92 -11.90 16.22
N LYS A 401 21.69 -13.21 16.44
CA LYS A 401 22.70 -14.10 17.01
C LYS A 401 23.34 -14.96 15.95
N THR A 402 24.67 -15.02 15.91
CA THR A 402 25.36 -15.65 14.78
C THR A 402 26.37 -16.72 15.19
N ARG A 403 26.37 -17.83 14.45
CA ARG A 403 27.54 -18.69 14.27
C ARG A 403 28.47 -18.06 13.23
N GLN A 404 29.75 -18.41 13.32
CA GLN A 404 30.72 -18.00 12.32
C GLN A 404 30.30 -18.50 10.93
N LEU A 405 30.19 -17.56 9.99
CA LEU A 405 29.87 -17.82 8.59
C LEU A 405 30.57 -16.77 7.73
N THR A 406 31.19 -17.21 6.65
CA THR A 406 31.72 -16.33 5.60
C THR A 406 30.94 -16.62 4.34
N ALA A 407 30.22 -15.63 3.81
CA ALA A 407 29.39 -15.75 2.61
C ALA A 407 29.73 -14.63 1.62
N ASN A 408 29.68 -14.95 0.33
CA ASN A 408 29.79 -13.97 -0.75
C ASN A 408 28.47 -14.01 -1.53
N LEU A 409 27.75 -12.88 -1.57
CA LEU A 409 26.47 -12.76 -2.25
C LEU A 409 26.55 -11.57 -3.22
N GLY A 410 26.63 -11.87 -4.52
CA GLY A 410 26.86 -10.85 -5.54
C GLY A 410 28.23 -10.18 -5.34
N ASP A 411 28.21 -8.86 -5.19
CA ASP A 411 29.43 -8.04 -5.01
C ASP A 411 29.77 -7.78 -3.52
N GLU A 412 29.12 -8.48 -2.58
CA GLU A 412 29.24 -8.21 -1.15
C GLU A 412 29.72 -9.44 -0.34
N ASP A 413 30.66 -9.20 0.57
CA ASP A 413 31.24 -10.20 1.47
C ASP A 413 30.69 -10.06 2.90
N TYR A 414 30.07 -11.11 3.41
CA TYR A 414 29.53 -11.20 4.76
C TYR A 414 30.45 -12.02 5.66
N LEU A 415 30.88 -11.43 6.79
CA LEU A 415 31.81 -12.03 7.75
C LEU A 415 31.19 -12.09 9.15
N LEU A 416 30.34 -13.10 9.38
CA LEU A 416 29.68 -13.29 10.67
C LEU A 416 30.64 -13.84 11.71
N LYS A 417 30.58 -13.30 12.93
CA LYS A 417 31.36 -13.75 14.08
C LYS A 417 30.57 -14.76 14.90
N GLU A 418 31.29 -15.71 15.48
CA GLU A 418 30.72 -16.65 16.45
C GLU A 418 30.31 -15.95 17.74
N GLN A 419 29.08 -16.17 18.18
CA GLN A 419 28.54 -15.71 19.46
C GLN A 419 28.15 -16.90 20.34
N SER A 420 29.16 -17.55 20.94
CA SER A 420 29.03 -18.83 21.64
C SER A 420 28.39 -18.77 23.03
N ALA A 421 27.83 -17.64 23.45
CA ALA A 421 27.21 -17.47 24.76
C ALA A 421 25.70 -17.76 24.73
N GLN A 422 25.28 -18.92 24.21
CA GLN A 422 23.85 -19.19 23.96
C GLN A 422 23.00 -19.13 25.23
N ASN A 423 23.53 -19.58 26.38
CA ASN A 423 22.80 -19.53 27.65
C ASN A 423 22.42 -18.09 28.03
N GLN A 424 23.37 -17.15 27.88
CA GLN A 424 23.12 -15.73 28.14
C GLN A 424 22.21 -15.13 27.08
N GLY A 425 22.42 -15.47 25.81
CA GLY A 425 21.59 -14.99 24.69
C GLY A 425 20.12 -15.39 24.84
N ARG A 426 19.84 -16.62 25.30
CA ARG A 426 18.49 -17.08 25.66
C ARG A 426 17.87 -16.26 26.78
N CYS A 427 18.62 -16.04 27.87
CA CYS A 427 18.18 -15.20 28.99
C CYS A 427 17.91 -13.75 28.55
N ASP A 428 18.73 -13.19 27.66
CA ASP A 428 18.57 -11.84 27.12
C ASP A 428 17.28 -11.71 26.31
N VAL A 429 16.94 -12.70 25.46
CA VAL A 429 15.67 -12.70 24.72
C VAL A 429 14.47 -12.78 25.67
N CYS A 430 14.52 -13.62 26.71
CA CYS A 430 13.46 -13.63 27.73
C CYS A 430 13.35 -12.28 28.46
N LYS A 431 14.47 -11.60 28.67
CA LYS A 431 14.49 -10.26 29.29
C LYS A 431 13.88 -9.22 28.35
N ASP A 432 14.06 -9.33 27.04
CA ASP A 432 13.41 -8.45 26.07
C ASP A 432 11.89 -8.69 26.03
N ILE A 433 11.41 -9.93 26.18
CA ILE A 433 9.96 -10.19 26.33
C ILE A 433 9.42 -9.47 27.56
N TRP A 434 10.10 -9.61 28.69
CA TRP A 434 9.74 -8.89 29.90
C TRP A 434 9.75 -7.37 29.69
N ARG A 435 10.75 -6.81 29.00
CA ARG A 435 10.82 -5.38 28.68
C ARG A 435 9.62 -4.92 27.85
N VAL A 436 9.23 -5.71 26.84
CA VAL A 436 8.05 -5.42 26.03
C VAL A 436 6.77 -5.53 26.85
N GLU A 437 6.64 -6.51 27.75
CA GLU A 437 5.50 -6.56 28.68
C GLU A 437 5.43 -5.30 29.54
N GLN A 438 6.55 -4.83 30.09
CA GLN A 438 6.55 -3.59 30.89
C GLN A 438 6.14 -2.37 30.07
N PHE A 439 6.51 -2.32 28.79
CA PHE A 439 6.03 -1.30 27.86
C PHE A 439 4.52 -1.38 27.68
N CYS A 440 3.98 -2.57 27.36
CA CYS A 440 2.54 -2.79 27.16
C CYS A 440 1.73 -2.44 28.42
N SER A 441 2.25 -2.69 29.63
CA SER A 441 1.60 -2.27 30.87
C SER A 441 1.63 -0.75 31.11
N SER A 442 2.64 -0.07 30.58
CA SER A 442 2.90 1.36 30.87
C SER A 442 2.27 2.30 29.83
N VAL A 443 1.93 1.79 28.66
CA VAL A 443 1.40 2.56 27.53
C VAL A 443 0.03 2.03 27.17
N VAL A 444 -0.99 2.90 27.23
CA VAL A 444 -2.36 2.55 26.88
C VAL A 444 -2.42 2.08 25.42
N GLY A 445 -2.87 0.86 25.19
CA GLY A 445 -2.91 0.24 23.87
C GLY A 445 -1.52 -0.12 23.30
N GLY A 446 -0.47 -0.08 24.13
CA GLY A 446 0.88 -0.48 23.74
C GLY A 446 0.95 -1.98 23.47
N ARG A 447 1.54 -2.35 22.34
CA ARG A 447 1.80 -3.75 21.94
C ARG A 447 3.28 -3.91 21.63
N GLY A 448 3.75 -5.13 21.42
CA GLY A 448 5.08 -5.28 20.88
C GLY A 448 5.48 -6.66 20.43
N TRP A 449 6.72 -6.72 19.94
CA TRP A 449 7.33 -7.92 19.39
C TRP A 449 8.73 -8.09 19.95
N VAL A 450 9.13 -9.35 20.11
CA VAL A 450 10.52 -9.73 20.30
C VAL A 450 10.93 -10.64 19.15
N LEU A 451 11.98 -10.24 18.45
CA LEU A 451 12.53 -10.98 17.33
C LEU A 451 13.92 -11.51 17.64
N LEU A 452 14.13 -12.79 17.36
CA LEU A 452 15.44 -13.40 17.32
C LEU A 452 15.67 -13.99 15.94
N LEU A 453 16.62 -13.44 15.19
CA LEU A 453 17.12 -14.01 13.93
C LEU A 453 18.49 -14.66 14.17
N THR A 454 18.68 -15.90 13.71
CA THR A 454 19.94 -16.61 13.93
C THR A 454 20.19 -17.75 12.95
N ASN A 455 21.47 -18.09 12.72
CA ASN A 455 21.92 -19.33 12.08
C ASN A 455 22.46 -20.37 13.08
N ASP A 456 22.29 -20.15 14.38
CA ASP A 456 22.70 -21.10 15.42
C ASP A 456 21.55 -22.02 15.82
N SER A 457 21.57 -23.25 15.31
CA SER A 457 20.52 -24.24 15.57
C SER A 457 20.34 -24.58 17.04
N ALA A 458 21.31 -24.25 17.90
CA ALA A 458 21.18 -24.42 19.34
C ALA A 458 20.06 -23.58 19.97
N TYR A 459 19.53 -22.55 19.29
CA TYR A 459 18.38 -21.79 19.78
C TYR A 459 17.04 -22.46 19.50
N TRP A 460 16.86 -23.07 18.31
CA TRP A 460 15.59 -23.71 17.93
C TRP A 460 15.55 -25.23 18.11
N SER A 461 16.70 -25.88 18.25
CA SER A 461 16.76 -27.33 18.46
C SER A 461 16.48 -27.70 19.91
N PRO A 462 15.67 -28.74 20.17
CA PRO A 462 15.49 -29.26 21.52
C PRO A 462 16.83 -29.79 22.06
N PRO A 463 17.00 -29.83 23.39
CA PRO A 463 18.19 -30.43 23.99
C PRO A 463 18.34 -31.89 23.57
N ALA A 464 19.58 -32.32 23.32
CA ALA A 464 19.89 -33.66 22.83
C ALA A 464 19.50 -34.81 23.80
N SER A 465 19.15 -34.49 25.06
CA SER A 465 18.68 -35.44 26.06
C SER A 465 17.24 -35.12 26.46
N ALA A 466 16.36 -36.14 26.44
CA ALA A 466 14.94 -36.02 26.79
C ALA A 466 14.67 -35.93 28.31
N THR A 467 15.69 -36.14 29.14
CA THR A 467 15.60 -35.82 30.58
C THR A 467 15.67 -34.30 30.74
N PRO A 468 14.87 -33.68 31.64
CA PRO A 468 15.04 -32.29 32.03
C PRO A 468 16.42 -32.18 32.66
N VAL A 469 17.42 -31.83 31.85
CA VAL A 469 18.78 -31.66 32.36
C VAL A 469 18.71 -30.45 33.28
N ASP A 470 19.35 -30.56 34.44
CA ASP A 470 19.71 -29.46 35.34
C ASP A 470 20.60 -28.43 34.61
N ALA A 471 20.32 -28.05 33.36
CA ALA A 471 21.07 -27.07 32.63
C ALA A 471 20.83 -25.71 33.29
N ALA A 472 21.91 -24.95 33.48
CA ALA A 472 21.87 -23.64 34.13
C ALA A 472 20.79 -22.72 33.54
N ASP A 473 20.51 -22.83 32.25
CA ASP A 473 19.57 -22.01 31.50
C ASP A 473 18.26 -22.74 31.14
N ALA A 474 17.92 -23.84 31.81
CA ALA A 474 16.73 -24.65 31.47
C ALA A 474 15.43 -23.83 31.38
N ALA A 475 15.27 -22.84 32.28
CA ALA A 475 14.10 -21.94 32.28
C ALA A 475 14.05 -20.98 31.08
N PHE A 476 15.17 -20.75 30.38
CA PHE A 476 15.27 -19.79 29.26
C PHE A 476 15.24 -20.48 27.90
N ARG A 477 14.89 -21.76 27.81
CA ARG A 477 15.00 -22.52 26.55
C ARG A 477 14.04 -22.01 25.48
N LEU A 478 14.59 -21.71 24.30
CA LEU A 478 13.85 -21.11 23.18
C LEU A 478 13.55 -22.09 22.03
N HIS A 479 13.67 -23.40 22.25
CA HIS A 479 13.54 -24.36 21.16
C HIS A 479 12.12 -24.42 20.59
N GLU A 480 12.02 -24.96 19.38
CA GLU A 480 10.75 -25.20 18.69
C GLU A 480 9.73 -25.89 19.61
N GLU A 481 8.48 -25.43 19.54
CA GLU A 481 7.33 -25.91 20.30
C GLU A 481 7.45 -25.79 21.83
N ASN A 482 8.50 -25.15 22.37
CA ASN A 482 8.54 -24.85 23.81
C ASN A 482 7.55 -23.75 24.18
N THR A 483 7.14 -23.69 25.45
CA THR A 483 6.37 -22.58 26.00
C THR A 483 7.15 -21.92 27.13
N ILE A 484 7.27 -20.59 27.10
CA ILE A 484 7.93 -19.80 28.14
C ILE A 484 6.94 -18.87 28.84
N GLY A 485 7.03 -18.75 30.16
CA GLY A 485 6.13 -17.92 30.97
C GLY A 485 6.41 -18.08 32.47
N GLY A 486 5.83 -17.20 33.30
CA GLY A 486 6.03 -17.23 34.75
C GLY A 486 7.43 -16.76 35.19
N VAL A 487 7.91 -17.30 36.33
CA VAL A 487 9.21 -16.90 36.90
C VAL A 487 10.34 -17.73 36.29
N LEU A 488 11.21 -17.06 35.54
CA LEU A 488 12.39 -17.64 34.91
C LEU A 488 13.64 -17.29 35.72
N SER A 489 14.38 -18.32 36.14
CA SER A 489 15.59 -18.15 36.93
C SER A 489 16.67 -19.13 36.50
N TRP A 490 17.93 -18.72 36.67
CA TRP A 490 19.07 -19.61 36.52
C TRP A 490 18.97 -20.81 37.47
N GLY A 491 19.33 -21.98 36.95
CA GLY A 491 19.52 -23.19 37.74
C GLY A 491 20.67 -23.06 38.74
N SER A 492 20.66 -23.89 39.79
CA SER A 492 21.66 -23.86 40.88
C SER A 492 23.10 -24.11 40.43
N ASN A 493 23.29 -24.66 39.23
CA ASN A 493 24.58 -24.95 38.62
C ASN A 493 25.11 -23.83 37.69
N ALA A 494 24.41 -22.70 37.58
CA ALA A 494 24.88 -21.56 36.80
C ALA A 494 26.14 -20.93 37.43
N SER A 495 27.18 -20.69 36.62
CA SER A 495 28.41 -20.05 37.10
C SER A 495 28.23 -18.54 37.28
N ALA A 496 29.01 -17.93 38.17
CA ALA A 496 28.95 -16.49 38.44
C ALA A 496 29.15 -15.63 37.17
N GLY A 497 30.04 -16.04 36.25
CA GLY A 497 30.22 -15.34 34.97
C GLY A 497 29.06 -15.54 33.99
N THR A 498 28.25 -16.59 34.14
CA THR A 498 27.04 -16.79 33.32
C THR A 498 25.91 -15.88 33.78
N THR A 499 25.80 -15.65 35.09
CA THR A 499 24.71 -14.87 35.70
C THR A 499 25.05 -13.39 35.90
N GLU A 500 26.26 -12.96 35.56
CA GLU A 500 26.69 -11.57 35.68
C GLU A 500 25.77 -10.65 34.86
N GLY A 501 25.17 -9.65 35.52
CA GLY A 501 24.15 -8.76 34.94
C GLY A 501 22.78 -9.39 34.66
N ARG A 502 22.59 -10.68 35.00
CA ARG A 502 21.39 -11.50 34.68
C ARG A 502 20.89 -12.32 35.87
N ALA A 503 21.38 -12.04 37.09
CA ALA A 503 21.06 -12.82 38.27
C ALA A 503 19.64 -12.61 38.80
N THR A 504 19.00 -11.49 38.44
CA THR A 504 17.63 -11.19 38.85
C THR A 504 16.65 -12.07 38.08
N PRO A 505 15.73 -12.79 38.75
CA PRO A 505 14.69 -13.56 38.07
C PRO A 505 13.84 -12.67 37.15
N ILE A 506 13.43 -13.24 36.01
CA ILE A 506 12.55 -12.58 35.05
C ILE A 506 11.14 -13.12 35.30
N GLU A 507 10.18 -12.24 35.58
CA GLU A 507 8.79 -12.62 35.82
C GLU A 507 7.94 -12.20 34.62
N LEU A 508 7.59 -13.16 33.77
CA LEU A 508 6.73 -12.94 32.62
C LEU A 508 5.26 -13.02 33.03
N ALA A 509 4.49 -11.99 32.67
CA ALA A 509 3.05 -11.96 32.88
C ALA A 509 2.32 -12.89 31.90
N GLY A 510 2.82 -12.99 30.66
CA GLY A 510 2.30 -13.84 29.61
C GLY A 510 2.91 -15.25 29.57
N SER A 511 2.33 -16.07 28.70
CA SER A 511 2.84 -17.39 28.34
C SER A 511 2.89 -17.50 26.82
N TYR A 512 4.06 -17.82 26.27
CA TYR A 512 4.37 -17.70 24.85
C TYR A 512 4.79 -19.05 24.28
N LEU A 513 4.00 -19.60 23.36
CA LEU A 513 4.38 -20.75 22.55
C LEU A 513 5.36 -20.31 21.47
N LEU A 514 6.52 -20.96 21.43
CA LEU A 514 7.60 -20.62 20.53
C LEU A 514 7.50 -21.42 19.23
N ARG A 515 7.47 -20.69 18.10
CA ARG A 515 7.42 -21.26 16.75
C ARG A 515 8.47 -20.57 15.88
N TRP A 516 9.49 -21.32 15.48
CA TRP A 516 10.52 -20.83 14.58
C TRP A 516 10.07 -20.92 13.13
N GLN A 517 10.43 -19.90 12.38
CA GLN A 517 10.13 -19.79 10.96
C GLN A 517 11.44 -19.76 10.17
N PRO A 518 11.47 -20.37 8.97
CA PRO A 518 12.61 -20.20 8.07
C PRO A 518 12.75 -18.72 7.70
N PHE A 519 13.98 -18.20 7.72
CA PHE A 519 14.31 -16.89 7.18
C PHE A 519 14.92 -17.06 5.80
N SER A 520 16.11 -17.65 5.73
CA SER A 520 16.85 -17.84 4.48
C SER A 520 17.67 -19.12 4.50
N GLN A 521 17.95 -19.64 3.31
CA GLN A 521 18.88 -20.75 3.11
C GLN A 521 19.89 -20.32 2.05
N LEU A 522 21.14 -20.09 2.48
CA LEU A 522 22.21 -19.76 1.55
C LEU A 522 22.71 -21.05 0.86
N ASP A 523 22.98 -20.97 -0.44
CA ASP A 523 23.49 -22.10 -1.23
C ASP A 523 24.99 -22.33 -0.96
N MET A 524 25.29 -22.74 0.27
CA MET A 524 26.65 -22.99 0.73
C MET A 524 26.70 -23.93 1.95
N ALA A 525 27.86 -24.53 2.16
CA ALA A 525 28.13 -25.37 3.32
C ALA A 525 28.33 -24.53 4.60
N GLY A 526 28.00 -25.13 5.75
CA GLY A 526 28.18 -24.51 7.07
C GLY A 526 26.84 -24.11 7.72
N TYR A 527 26.88 -23.12 8.60
CA TYR A 527 25.70 -22.58 9.27
C TYR A 527 24.95 -21.60 8.34
N SER A 528 24.45 -22.12 7.22
CA SER A 528 23.83 -21.36 6.12
C SER A 528 22.31 -21.26 6.18
N GLU A 529 21.67 -22.02 7.08
CA GLU A 529 20.25 -21.90 7.40
C GLU A 529 20.06 -20.82 8.46
N PHE A 530 19.25 -19.80 8.14
CA PHE A 530 18.79 -18.81 9.10
C PHE A 530 17.31 -19.05 9.42
N ARG A 531 16.98 -18.96 10.70
CA ARG A 531 15.60 -18.98 11.19
C ARG A 531 15.35 -17.79 12.08
N PHE A 532 14.09 -17.39 12.17
CA PHE A 532 13.66 -16.37 13.11
C PHE A 532 12.57 -16.88 14.04
N LEU A 533 12.54 -16.33 15.24
CA LEU A 533 11.48 -16.47 16.23
C LEU A 533 10.86 -15.10 16.44
N ALA A 534 9.55 -15.00 16.19
CA ALA A 534 8.76 -13.79 16.40
C ALA A 534 7.75 -14.02 17.52
N ILE A 535 7.94 -13.32 18.64
CA ILE A 535 7.07 -13.43 19.82
C ILE A 535 6.26 -12.16 19.93
N ARG A 536 4.93 -12.30 19.83
CA ARG A 536 4.01 -11.19 20.00
C ARG A 536 3.63 -11.02 21.47
N VAL A 537 3.75 -9.81 21.98
CA VAL A 537 3.28 -9.39 23.30
C VAL A 537 2.04 -8.49 23.10
N PRO A 538 0.83 -8.95 23.46
CA PRO A 538 -0.39 -8.17 23.28
C PRO A 538 -0.44 -6.98 24.25
N ALA A 539 -1.38 -6.07 23.99
CA ALA A 539 -1.73 -5.03 24.97
C ALA A 539 -2.31 -5.68 26.23
N GLN A 540 -2.00 -5.09 27.40
CA GLN A 540 -2.47 -5.57 28.70
C GLN A 540 -3.73 -4.87 29.18
#